data_AF-A0ABD2AJB8-F1
#
_entry.id   AF-A0ABD2AJB8-F1
#
_cell.length_a   1.000
_cell.length_b   1.000
_cell.length_c   1.000
_cell.angle_alpha   90.00
_cell.angle_beta   90.00
_cell.angle_gamma   90.00
#
_symmetry.space_group_name_H-M   'P 1'
#
loop_
_entity.id
_entity.type
_entity.pdbx_description
1 polymer ?
#
loop_
_entity_poly.entity_id
_entity_poly.type
_entity_poly.pdbx_seq_one_letter_code
_entity_poly.pdbx_strand_id
1 'polypeptide(L)'
;MNVHKRCEESVPNLCGCDHTERRGRIHLYITVSGSKMTVEVKEGRNLIPMDPNGLSDPYVKLKLIPDSDNVKKKTKTIKSSLNPEWNETIIFDLKPEDKDRRLLIEVWDWDRTSRNDFMGSLSFGISELIKAPASGWFKLLTQEEGEFYNVPVPEEGVDLAELKSKMRFLTKNPSRRLGCGFRGEEDVRSHVFFRHIDWEKIENREVQPPFKPKIKHPKDVSNFDKQFTSEKTDLTPTDKLFMMNLDQTEFMGFSFLNPEFVQHI
;
A
#
# COMPACT_ATOMS: atom_id res chain seq x y z
N MET A 1 14.87 -6.12 -0.25
CA MET A 1 13.97 -6.56 -1.34
C MET A 1 14.08 -8.08 -1.38
N ASN A 2 12.99 -8.82 -1.51
CA ASN A 2 13.08 -10.28 -1.66
C ASN A 2 13.37 -10.55 -3.14
N VAL A 3 14.65 -10.67 -3.47
CA VAL A 3 15.16 -11.10 -4.77
C VAL A 3 16.09 -12.29 -4.52
N HIS A 4 16.23 -13.17 -5.50
CA HIS A 4 17.13 -14.31 -5.37
C HIS A 4 18.57 -13.80 -5.13
N LYS A 5 19.33 -14.44 -4.23
CA LYS A 5 20.68 -13.98 -3.83
C LYS A 5 21.64 -13.80 -5.02
N ARG A 6 21.45 -14.60 -6.07
CA ARG A 6 22.24 -14.52 -7.32
C ARG A 6 21.85 -13.36 -8.24
N CYS A 7 20.71 -12.72 -7.99
CA CYS A 7 20.16 -11.65 -8.80
C CYS A 7 20.36 -10.27 -8.14
N GLU A 8 20.90 -10.21 -6.92
CA GLU A 8 21.18 -8.96 -6.21
C GLU A 8 22.06 -8.00 -7.03
N GLU A 9 23.04 -8.51 -7.78
CA GLU A 9 23.92 -7.70 -8.64
C GLU A 9 23.21 -7.16 -9.89
N SER A 10 22.15 -7.84 -10.35
CA SER A 10 21.34 -7.45 -11.51
C SER A 10 20.21 -6.47 -11.14
N VAL A 11 19.91 -6.32 -9.84
CA VAL A 11 18.99 -5.28 -9.37
C VAL A 11 19.72 -3.93 -9.50
N PRO A 12 19.19 -2.97 -10.26
CA PRO A 12 19.82 -1.66 -10.38
C PRO A 12 20.00 -1.04 -8.98
N ASN A 13 21.18 -0.47 -8.72
CA ASN A 13 21.45 0.32 -7.52
C ASN A 13 20.60 1.60 -7.56
N LEU A 14 19.33 1.51 -7.18
CA LEU A 14 18.35 2.61 -7.16
C LEU A 14 18.58 3.57 -5.96
N CYS A 15 19.84 3.76 -5.56
CA CYS A 15 20.21 4.84 -4.66
C CYS A 15 20.14 6.16 -5.47
N GLY A 16 19.07 6.94 -5.28
CA GLY A 16 18.97 8.31 -5.79
C GLY A 16 18.25 8.51 -7.14
N CYS A 17 17.79 7.45 -7.83
CA CYS A 17 16.95 7.56 -9.03
C CYS A 17 15.65 6.75 -8.86
N ASP A 18 14.52 7.45 -8.99
CA ASP A 18 13.13 7.02 -8.88
C ASP A 18 12.80 5.91 -7.85
N HIS A 19 12.73 6.30 -6.58
CA HIS A 19 12.30 5.43 -5.47
C HIS A 19 10.86 4.89 -5.61
N THR A 20 10.11 5.35 -6.61
CA THR A 20 8.66 5.16 -6.65
C THR A 20 8.22 3.84 -7.29
N GLU A 21 9.00 3.14 -8.13
CA GLU A 21 8.57 1.92 -8.85
C GLU A 21 9.49 0.69 -8.68
N ARG A 22 9.87 0.38 -7.44
CA ARG A 22 10.84 -0.70 -7.09
C ARG A 22 10.54 -2.12 -7.61
N ARG A 23 9.31 -2.42 -8.04
CA ARG A 23 8.89 -3.75 -8.53
C ARG A 23 8.34 -3.71 -9.96
N GLY A 24 8.48 -2.56 -10.63
CA GLY A 24 7.87 -2.29 -11.92
C GLY A 24 6.42 -1.83 -11.82
N ARG A 25 5.78 -1.80 -12.99
CA ARG A 25 4.40 -1.35 -13.19
C ARG A 25 3.65 -2.28 -14.14
N ILE A 26 2.33 -2.30 -14.02
CA ILE A 26 1.43 -3.12 -14.84
C ILE A 26 0.32 -2.26 -15.43
N HIS A 27 -0.02 -2.51 -16.68
CA HIS A 27 -1.07 -1.81 -17.41
C HIS A 27 -2.34 -2.64 -17.47
N LEU A 28 -3.43 -2.10 -16.95
CA LEU A 28 -4.69 -2.81 -16.74
C LEU A 28 -5.89 -2.01 -17.26
N TYR A 29 -6.90 -2.71 -17.75
CA TYR A 29 -8.25 -2.17 -17.94
C TYR A 29 -9.26 -3.05 -17.21
N ILE A 30 -10.02 -2.45 -16.29
CA ILE A 30 -10.96 -3.17 -15.43
C ILE A 30 -12.31 -2.48 -15.49
N THR A 31 -13.31 -3.24 -15.92
CA THR A 31 -14.69 -2.76 -16.04
C THR A 31 -15.66 -3.75 -15.40
N VAL A 32 -16.74 -3.23 -14.83
CA VAL A 32 -17.82 -4.04 -14.27
C VAL A 32 -19.12 -3.67 -14.97
N SER A 33 -19.76 -4.66 -15.60
CA SER A 33 -21.05 -4.52 -16.28
C SER A 33 -22.04 -5.54 -15.71
N GLY A 34 -23.01 -5.07 -14.93
CA GLY A 34 -23.97 -5.94 -14.24
C GLY A 34 -23.27 -6.87 -13.25
N SER A 35 -23.43 -8.19 -13.44
CA SER A 35 -22.77 -9.22 -12.63
C SER A 35 -21.46 -9.72 -13.23
N LYS A 36 -20.87 -9.03 -14.22
CA LYS A 36 -19.61 -9.45 -14.85
C LYS A 36 -18.53 -8.40 -14.70
N MET A 37 -17.39 -8.81 -14.18
CA MET A 37 -16.16 -8.02 -14.15
C MET A 37 -15.20 -8.53 -15.21
N THR A 38 -14.74 -7.63 -16.08
CA THR A 38 -13.77 -7.90 -17.12
C THR A 38 -12.45 -7.22 -16.76
N VAL A 39 -11.37 -8.00 -16.72
CA VAL A 39 -10.01 -7.55 -16.42
C VAL A 39 -9.13 -7.84 -17.64
N GLU A 40 -8.70 -6.80 -18.33
CA GLU A 40 -7.71 -6.88 -19.39
C GLU A 40 -6.31 -6.64 -18.79
N VAL A 41 -5.48 -7.67 -18.86
CA VAL A 41 -4.08 -7.64 -18.43
C VAL A 41 -3.23 -7.41 -19.68
N LYS A 42 -2.79 -6.17 -19.88
CA LYS A 42 -2.18 -5.73 -21.13
C LYS A 42 -0.68 -6.02 -21.16
N GLU A 43 0.09 -5.29 -20.35
CA GLU A 43 1.56 -5.41 -20.32
C GLU A 43 2.13 -5.06 -18.94
N GLY A 44 3.35 -5.51 -18.67
CA GLY A 44 4.18 -5.11 -17.53
C GLY A 44 5.42 -4.38 -18.01
N ARG A 45 5.96 -3.45 -17.22
CA ARG A 45 7.23 -2.76 -17.52
C ARG A 45 8.12 -2.65 -16.30
N ASN A 46 9.42 -2.69 -16.55
CA ASN A 46 10.47 -2.56 -15.53
C ASN A 46 10.28 -3.57 -14.38
N LEU A 47 9.86 -4.80 -14.70
CA LEU A 47 9.70 -5.85 -13.69
C LEU A 47 11.06 -6.21 -13.09
N ILE A 48 11.04 -6.73 -11.86
CA ILE A 48 12.26 -7.15 -11.17
C ILE A 48 12.75 -8.49 -11.71
N PRO A 49 14.07 -8.66 -11.92
CA PRO A 49 14.64 -9.94 -12.30
C PRO A 49 14.64 -10.89 -11.11
N MET A 50 14.10 -12.10 -11.30
CA MET A 50 14.14 -13.17 -10.30
C MET A 50 14.97 -14.37 -10.76
N ASP A 51 15.26 -14.50 -12.06
CA ASP A 51 16.09 -15.57 -12.60
C ASP A 51 17.59 -15.21 -12.69
N PRO A 52 18.49 -16.21 -12.60
CA PRO A 52 19.94 -16.01 -12.75
C PRO A 52 20.39 -15.41 -14.10
N ASN A 53 19.55 -15.46 -15.13
CA ASN A 53 19.81 -14.83 -16.42
C ASN A 53 19.63 -13.29 -16.39
N GLY A 54 19.21 -12.73 -15.25
CA GLY A 54 18.89 -11.30 -15.11
C GLY A 54 17.54 -10.90 -15.69
N LEU A 55 16.65 -11.87 -15.95
CA LEU A 55 15.30 -11.69 -16.46
C LEU A 55 14.30 -12.42 -15.52
N SER A 56 13.08 -12.64 -16.01
CA SER A 56 12.04 -13.45 -15.36
C SER A 56 11.13 -14.06 -16.42
N ASP A 57 10.37 -15.08 -16.04
CA ASP A 57 9.27 -15.70 -16.78
C ASP A 57 7.90 -15.27 -16.19
N PRO A 58 7.47 -14.00 -16.33
CA PRO A 58 6.33 -13.47 -15.57
C PRO A 58 4.95 -13.96 -16.07
N TYR A 59 4.07 -14.25 -15.13
CA TYR A 59 2.63 -14.46 -15.33
C TYR A 59 1.81 -13.72 -14.26
N VAL A 60 0.56 -13.39 -14.59
CA VAL A 60 -0.34 -12.67 -13.69
C VAL A 60 -1.41 -13.61 -13.16
N LYS A 61 -1.66 -13.54 -11.86
CA LYS A 61 -2.64 -14.34 -11.13
C LYS A 61 -3.67 -13.42 -10.48
N LEU A 62 -4.94 -13.72 -10.71
CA LEU A 62 -6.08 -12.93 -10.25
C LEU A 62 -6.98 -13.80 -9.37
N LYS A 63 -7.41 -13.24 -8.24
CA LYS A 63 -8.33 -13.88 -7.29
C LYS A 63 -9.14 -12.82 -6.54
N LEU A 64 -10.32 -13.20 -6.05
CA LEU A 64 -11.13 -12.35 -5.17
C LEU A 64 -10.76 -12.63 -3.71
N ILE A 65 -10.48 -11.59 -2.93
CA ILE A 65 -10.12 -11.70 -1.50
C ILE A 65 -11.15 -10.98 -0.60
N PRO A 66 -11.46 -11.51 0.60
CA PRO A 66 -11.03 -12.82 1.13
C PRO A 66 -11.49 -13.99 0.24
N ASP A 67 -10.65 -15.02 0.14
CA ASP A 67 -10.83 -16.14 -0.81
C ASP A 67 -11.70 -17.23 -0.16
N SER A 68 -12.99 -17.24 -0.48
CA SER A 68 -13.94 -18.26 -0.03
C SER A 68 -14.00 -19.48 -0.97
N ASP A 69 -13.78 -19.24 -2.27
CA ASP A 69 -14.16 -20.18 -3.32
C ASP A 69 -12.94 -20.84 -4.01
N ASN A 70 -11.71 -20.46 -3.63
CA ASN A 70 -10.45 -20.92 -4.24
C ASN A 70 -10.34 -20.69 -5.76
N VAL A 71 -11.18 -19.81 -6.32
CA VAL A 71 -11.20 -19.51 -7.76
C VAL A 71 -10.03 -18.59 -8.09
N LYS A 72 -9.02 -19.15 -8.75
CA LYS A 72 -7.82 -18.45 -9.22
C LYS A 72 -7.78 -18.50 -10.75
N LYS A 73 -7.65 -17.33 -11.38
CA LYS A 73 -7.43 -17.21 -12.82
C LYS A 73 -6.02 -16.71 -13.06
N LYS A 74 -5.39 -17.12 -14.16
CA LYS A 74 -4.02 -16.70 -14.50
C LYS A 74 -3.85 -16.49 -15.99
N THR A 75 -2.96 -15.58 -16.35
CA THR A 75 -2.50 -15.42 -17.73
C THR A 75 -1.52 -16.54 -18.10
N LYS A 76 -1.11 -16.56 -19.36
CA LYS A 76 0.07 -17.28 -19.82
C LYS A 76 1.33 -16.68 -19.20
N THR A 77 2.33 -17.54 -19.10
CA THR A 77 3.70 -17.18 -18.77
C THR A 77 4.41 -16.66 -20.01
N ILE A 78 5.00 -15.46 -19.93
CA ILE A 78 5.89 -14.93 -20.95
C ILE A 78 7.31 -15.23 -20.51
N LYS A 79 8.14 -15.84 -21.36
CA LYS A 79 9.48 -16.26 -20.97
C LYS A 79 10.51 -15.14 -21.11
N SER A 80 11.43 -15.06 -20.16
CA SER A 80 12.65 -14.26 -20.18
C SER A 80 12.39 -12.81 -20.60
N SER A 81 11.49 -12.14 -19.88
CA SER A 81 11.14 -10.74 -20.14
C SER A 81 10.84 -9.98 -18.85
N LEU A 82 11.40 -8.79 -18.73
CA LEU A 82 11.05 -7.80 -17.70
C LEU A 82 10.01 -6.77 -18.19
N ASN A 83 9.59 -6.89 -19.46
CA ASN A 83 8.57 -6.06 -20.08
C ASN A 83 7.58 -6.95 -20.87
N PRO A 84 6.86 -7.86 -20.20
CA PRO A 84 5.97 -8.82 -20.85
C PRO A 84 4.72 -8.14 -21.41
N GLU A 85 4.24 -8.62 -22.54
CA GLU A 85 2.92 -8.31 -23.09
C GLU A 85 2.03 -9.56 -23.01
N TRP A 86 1.00 -9.53 -22.17
CA TRP A 86 0.06 -10.64 -22.05
C TRP A 86 -1.12 -10.47 -23.00
N ASN A 87 -1.69 -9.25 -23.07
CA ASN A 87 -2.88 -8.92 -23.86
C ASN A 87 -4.02 -9.94 -23.65
N GLU A 88 -4.26 -10.31 -22.39
CA GLU A 88 -5.25 -11.32 -22.02
C GLU A 88 -6.43 -10.71 -21.28
N THR A 89 -7.64 -11.13 -21.65
CA THR A 89 -8.88 -10.72 -20.98
C THR A 89 -9.40 -11.85 -20.09
N ILE A 90 -9.56 -11.54 -18.81
CA ILE A 90 -10.02 -12.47 -17.78
C ILE A 90 -11.35 -11.95 -17.23
N ILE A 91 -12.38 -12.80 -17.25
CA ILE A 91 -13.74 -12.45 -16.83
C ILE A 91 -14.06 -13.12 -15.50
N PHE A 92 -14.68 -12.41 -14.57
CA PHE A 92 -15.24 -12.94 -13.32
C PHE A 92 -16.76 -12.72 -13.29
N ASP A 93 -17.52 -13.76 -12.97
CA ASP A 93 -18.93 -13.64 -12.66
C ASP A 93 -19.07 -13.30 -11.16
N LEU A 94 -19.56 -12.09 -10.88
CA LEU A 94 -19.70 -11.54 -9.54
C LEU A 94 -21.05 -11.94 -8.92
N LYS A 95 -21.00 -12.42 -7.69
CA LYS A 95 -22.15 -12.61 -6.81
C LYS A 95 -22.46 -11.32 -6.06
N PRO A 96 -23.70 -11.12 -5.56
CA PRO A 96 -24.05 -9.93 -4.77
C PRO A 96 -23.17 -9.72 -3.53
N GLU A 97 -22.73 -10.82 -2.91
CA GLU A 97 -21.81 -10.87 -1.76
C GLU A 97 -20.36 -10.48 -2.10
N ASP A 98 -19.97 -10.48 -3.38
CA ASP A 98 -18.61 -10.09 -3.79
C ASP A 98 -18.37 -8.58 -3.72
N LYS A 99 -19.40 -7.76 -3.48
CA LYS A 99 -19.29 -6.30 -3.40
C LYS A 99 -18.30 -5.82 -2.33
N ASP A 100 -18.19 -6.58 -1.23
CA ASP A 100 -17.30 -6.26 -0.11
C ASP A 100 -15.90 -6.89 -0.26
N ARG A 101 -15.66 -7.64 -1.35
CA ARG A 101 -14.37 -8.26 -1.66
C ARG A 101 -13.48 -7.30 -2.46
N ARG A 102 -12.23 -7.70 -2.63
CA ARG A 102 -11.25 -7.04 -3.49
C ARG A 102 -10.77 -7.99 -4.59
N LEU A 103 -10.57 -7.46 -5.79
CA LEU A 103 -9.81 -8.13 -6.84
C LEU A 103 -8.32 -7.96 -6.52
N LEU A 104 -7.65 -9.05 -6.17
CA LEU A 104 -6.20 -9.11 -5.97
C LEU A 104 -5.51 -9.61 -7.24
N ILE A 105 -4.53 -8.85 -7.71
CA ILE A 105 -3.71 -9.12 -8.88
C ILE A 105 -2.27 -9.28 -8.41
N GLU A 106 -1.68 -10.43 -8.69
CA GLU A 106 -0.30 -10.78 -8.31
C GLU A 106 0.49 -11.12 -9.57
N VAL A 107 1.69 -10.56 -9.72
CA VAL A 107 2.66 -10.94 -10.74
C VAL A 107 3.67 -11.89 -10.10
N TRP A 108 3.91 -13.01 -10.77
CA TRP A 108 4.78 -14.09 -10.31
C TRP A 108 5.75 -14.47 -11.42
N ASP A 109 6.95 -14.84 -11.03
CA ASP A 109 7.90 -15.52 -11.90
C ASP A 109 7.59 -17.02 -11.91
N TRP A 110 7.59 -17.64 -13.09
CA TRP A 110 7.39 -19.08 -13.21
C TRP A 110 8.73 -19.80 -13.17
N ASP A 111 8.88 -20.71 -12.23
CA ASP A 111 10.07 -21.53 -12.08
C ASP A 111 9.82 -22.96 -12.54
N ARG A 112 10.74 -23.52 -13.33
CA ARG A 112 10.66 -24.92 -13.75
C ARG A 112 10.95 -25.90 -12.61
N THR A 113 11.90 -25.57 -11.74
CA THR A 113 12.48 -26.49 -10.75
C THR A 113 12.36 -26.03 -9.31
N SER A 114 11.84 -24.82 -9.10
CA SER A 114 11.65 -24.14 -7.81
C SER A 114 10.18 -23.82 -7.59
N ARG A 115 9.86 -23.26 -6.42
CA ARG A 115 8.58 -22.57 -6.26
C ARG A 115 8.67 -21.24 -6.99
N ASN A 116 7.59 -20.90 -7.71
CA ASN A 116 7.42 -19.62 -8.37
C ASN A 116 7.69 -18.44 -7.41
N ASP A 117 8.48 -17.48 -7.86
CA ASP A 117 8.83 -16.29 -7.08
C ASP A 117 7.81 -15.17 -7.21
N PHE A 118 7.52 -14.50 -6.09
CA PHE A 118 6.58 -13.38 -6.06
C PHE A 118 7.24 -12.08 -6.52
N MET A 119 6.69 -11.43 -7.55
CA MET A 119 7.27 -10.21 -8.13
C MET A 119 6.62 -8.94 -7.56
N GLY A 120 5.29 -8.92 -7.47
CA GLY A 120 4.55 -7.79 -6.92
C GLY A 120 3.05 -7.96 -7.00
N SER A 121 2.29 -7.11 -6.30
CA SER A 121 0.83 -7.19 -6.30
C SER A 121 0.15 -5.83 -6.14
N LEU A 122 -1.14 -5.79 -6.44
CA LEU A 122 -2.05 -4.70 -6.11
C LEU A 122 -3.49 -5.21 -6.05
N SER A 123 -4.40 -4.42 -5.48
CA SER A 123 -5.81 -4.79 -5.41
C SER A 123 -6.77 -3.63 -5.62
N PHE A 124 -7.98 -3.97 -6.06
CA PHE A 124 -9.09 -3.05 -6.27
C PHE A 124 -10.31 -3.50 -5.49
N GLY A 125 -11.01 -2.60 -4.80
CA GLY A 125 -12.30 -2.94 -4.18
C GLY A 125 -13.35 -3.19 -5.27
N ILE A 126 -14.15 -4.26 -5.16
CA ILE A 126 -15.19 -4.54 -6.16
C ILE A 126 -16.24 -3.43 -6.18
N SER A 127 -16.65 -2.94 -5.00
CA SER A 127 -17.53 -1.77 -4.89
C SER A 127 -16.94 -0.49 -5.50
N GLU A 128 -15.61 -0.34 -5.53
CA GLU A 128 -14.94 0.79 -6.18
C GLU A 128 -15.03 0.67 -7.70
N LEU A 129 -14.75 -0.52 -8.23
CA LEU A 129 -14.79 -0.83 -9.67
C LEU A 129 -16.19 -0.74 -10.28
N ILE A 130 -17.24 -1.03 -9.49
CA ILE A 130 -18.64 -0.84 -9.92
C ILE A 130 -18.94 0.65 -10.13
N LYS A 131 -18.40 1.53 -9.28
CA LYS A 131 -18.64 2.98 -9.35
C LYS A 131 -17.84 3.64 -10.47
N ALA A 132 -16.59 3.22 -10.63
CA ALA A 132 -15.69 3.76 -11.64
C ALA A 132 -14.75 2.67 -12.15
N PRO A 133 -14.64 2.46 -13.48
CA PRO A 133 -13.67 1.53 -14.04
C PRO A 133 -12.24 1.99 -13.73
N ALA A 134 -11.31 1.04 -13.63
CA ALA A 134 -9.89 1.32 -13.46
C ALA A 134 -9.17 1.11 -14.80
N SER A 135 -8.35 2.08 -15.20
CA SER A 135 -7.60 2.02 -16.45
C SER A 135 -6.28 2.75 -16.29
N GLY A 136 -5.21 2.17 -16.86
CA GLY A 136 -3.90 2.79 -16.94
C GLY A 136 -2.82 1.98 -16.24
N TRP A 137 -1.70 2.64 -15.96
CA TRP A 137 -0.54 2.05 -15.31
C TRP A 137 -0.71 2.04 -13.79
N PHE A 138 -0.28 0.96 -13.15
CA PHE A 138 -0.28 0.80 -11.70
C PHE A 138 1.06 0.28 -11.23
N LYS A 139 1.56 0.82 -10.12
CA LYS A 139 2.77 0.35 -9.46
C LYS A 139 2.53 -1.03 -8.87
N LEU A 140 3.50 -1.93 -9.04
CA LEU A 140 3.54 -3.20 -8.32
C LEU A 140 4.05 -2.97 -6.88
N LEU A 141 3.24 -3.36 -5.90
CA LEU A 141 3.53 -3.21 -4.48
C LEU A 141 4.09 -4.49 -3.89
N THR A 142 4.49 -4.45 -2.62
CA THR A 142 4.77 -5.67 -1.86
C THR A 142 3.51 -6.52 -1.70
N GLN A 143 3.68 -7.77 -1.25
CA GLN A 143 2.55 -8.67 -1.02
C GLN A 143 1.57 -8.09 0.01
N GLU A 144 2.10 -7.58 1.13
CA GLU A 144 1.30 -7.00 2.22
C GLU A 144 0.56 -5.74 1.79
N GLU A 145 1.23 -4.82 1.10
CA GLU A 145 0.59 -3.59 0.60
C GLU A 145 -0.43 -3.87 -0.51
N GLY A 146 -0.09 -4.78 -1.44
CA GLY A 146 -0.91 -5.07 -2.60
C GLY A 146 -2.23 -5.78 -2.28
N GLU A 147 -2.33 -6.43 -1.11
CA GLU A 147 -3.61 -6.96 -0.61
C GLU A 147 -4.65 -5.86 -0.35
N PHE A 148 -4.23 -4.62 -0.13
CA PHE A 148 -5.13 -3.53 0.26
C PHE A 148 -5.13 -2.35 -0.72
N TYR A 149 -4.05 -2.14 -1.45
CA TYR A 149 -3.86 -0.91 -2.21
C TYR A 149 -3.55 -1.13 -3.68
N ASN A 150 -3.84 -0.11 -4.47
CA ASN A 150 -3.31 0.11 -5.80
C ASN A 150 -2.79 1.56 -5.86
N VAL A 151 -1.72 1.79 -6.62
CA VAL A 151 -1.15 3.12 -6.81
C VAL A 151 -1.07 3.39 -8.32
N PRO A 152 -1.95 4.25 -8.88
CA PRO A 152 -1.90 4.58 -10.29
C PRO A 152 -0.61 5.34 -10.60
N VAL A 153 0.00 5.01 -11.74
CA VAL A 153 1.16 5.68 -12.31
C VAL A 153 0.64 6.60 -13.41
N PRO A 154 0.87 7.92 -13.33
CA PRO A 154 0.50 8.84 -14.40
C PRO A 154 1.25 8.49 -15.70
N GLU A 155 0.59 8.63 -16.85
CA GLU A 155 1.25 8.43 -18.14
C GLU A 155 2.44 9.39 -18.31
N GLU A 156 3.51 8.93 -18.97
CA GLU A 156 4.68 9.75 -19.26
C GLU A 156 4.26 10.98 -20.06
N GLY A 157 4.36 12.17 -19.45
CA GLY A 157 3.92 13.44 -20.04
C GLY A 157 2.68 14.05 -19.41
N VAL A 158 1.98 13.35 -18.50
CA VAL A 158 1.01 13.99 -17.60
C VAL A 158 1.82 14.83 -16.61
N ASP A 159 1.69 16.14 -16.72
CA ASP A 159 2.49 17.11 -15.99
C ASP A 159 2.49 16.77 -14.49
N LEU A 160 3.67 16.46 -13.94
CA LEU A 160 3.86 16.37 -12.50
C LEU A 160 3.36 17.64 -11.80
N ALA A 161 3.31 18.78 -12.49
CA ALA A 161 2.67 20.00 -12.01
C ALA A 161 1.14 19.90 -11.98
N GLU A 162 0.46 19.12 -12.82
CA GLU A 162 -0.98 18.85 -12.69
C GLU A 162 -1.27 17.95 -11.48
N LEU A 163 -0.47 16.91 -11.26
CA LEU A 163 -0.61 16.03 -10.09
C LEU A 163 -0.26 16.78 -8.78
N LYS A 164 0.78 17.61 -8.78
CA LYS A 164 1.13 18.53 -7.68
C LYS A 164 0.13 19.68 -7.53
N SER A 165 -0.47 20.15 -8.62
CA SER A 165 -1.56 21.15 -8.62
C SER A 165 -2.82 20.56 -8.00
N LYS A 166 -3.09 19.26 -8.20
CA LYS A 166 -4.13 18.53 -7.47
C LYS A 166 -3.76 18.44 -5.98
N MET A 167 -2.55 17.98 -5.65
CA MET A 167 -2.08 17.87 -4.26
C MET A 167 -1.47 19.17 -3.71
N ARG A 168 -2.31 20.21 -3.48
CA ARG A 168 -1.86 21.53 -2.97
C ARG A 168 -1.40 21.55 -1.50
N PHE A 169 -1.11 20.40 -0.89
CA PHE A 169 -0.58 20.32 0.47
C PHE A 169 0.84 20.88 0.61
N LEU A 170 1.67 20.76 -0.43
CA LEU A 170 3.08 21.16 -0.40
C LEU A 170 3.31 22.55 -1.04
N THR A 171 2.27 23.37 -1.16
CA THR A 171 2.39 24.73 -1.68
C THR A 171 3.23 25.59 -0.71
N LYS A 172 4.30 26.20 -1.23
CA LYS A 172 5.22 27.04 -0.45
C LYS A 172 4.50 28.19 0.25
N ASN A 173 3.63 28.91 -0.47
CA ASN A 173 2.81 29.98 0.11
C ASN A 173 1.68 29.38 0.97
N PRO A 174 1.64 29.63 2.30
CA PRO A 174 0.62 29.07 3.19
C PRO A 174 -0.81 29.45 2.78
N SER A 175 -1.02 30.68 2.29
CA SER A 175 -2.36 31.18 1.93
C SER A 175 -2.98 30.45 0.75
N ARG A 176 -2.17 29.75 -0.06
CA ARG A 176 -2.62 28.97 -1.22
C ARG A 176 -2.58 27.45 -0.97
N ARG A 177 -2.10 27.04 0.21
CA ARG A 177 -1.96 25.63 0.59
C ARG A 177 -3.32 25.05 0.92
N LEU A 178 -3.58 23.82 0.46
CA LEU A 178 -4.81 23.10 0.80
C LEU A 178 -4.93 23.00 2.33
N GLY A 179 -6.11 23.26 2.86
CA GLY A 179 -6.36 23.21 4.32
C GLY A 179 -6.10 24.52 5.07
N CYS A 180 -5.52 25.55 4.43
CA CYS A 180 -5.22 26.83 5.09
C CYS A 180 -6.25 27.94 4.83
N GLY A 181 -7.28 27.67 4.03
CA GLY A 181 -8.40 28.60 3.79
C GLY A 181 -9.46 28.55 4.88
N PHE A 182 -10.48 29.41 4.77
CA PHE A 182 -11.61 29.45 5.72
C PHE A 182 -12.37 28.12 5.83
N ARG A 183 -12.51 27.38 4.71
CA ARG A 183 -13.11 26.03 4.66
C ARG A 183 -12.05 24.93 4.55
N GLY A 184 -10.87 25.15 5.16
CA GLY A 184 -9.72 24.29 4.98
C GLY A 184 -9.98 22.81 5.29
N GLU A 185 -10.75 22.51 6.34
CA GLU A 185 -11.14 21.14 6.67
C GLU A 185 -11.93 20.49 5.53
N GLU A 186 -12.96 21.16 5.04
CA GLU A 186 -13.83 20.65 3.98
C GLU A 186 -13.05 20.48 2.66
N ASP A 187 -12.21 21.46 2.31
CA ASP A 187 -11.35 21.40 1.12
C ASP A 187 -10.43 20.16 1.14
N VAL A 188 -9.97 19.76 2.34
CA VAL A 188 -9.17 18.54 2.54
C VAL A 188 -10.06 17.30 2.45
N ARG A 189 -11.18 17.26 3.19
CA ARG A 189 -12.07 16.09 3.25
C ARG A 189 -12.69 15.74 1.90
N SER A 190 -13.04 16.74 1.08
CA SER A 190 -13.63 16.56 -0.24
C SER A 190 -12.61 16.36 -1.36
N HIS A 191 -11.30 16.38 -1.04
CA HIS A 191 -10.26 16.27 -2.04
C HIS A 191 -10.31 14.90 -2.74
N VAL A 192 -9.99 14.85 -4.04
CA VAL A 192 -10.07 13.64 -4.88
C VAL A 192 -9.28 12.47 -4.31
N PHE A 193 -8.18 12.74 -3.60
CA PHE A 193 -7.40 11.72 -2.89
C PHE A 193 -8.22 10.96 -1.84
N PHE A 194 -9.07 11.68 -1.09
CA PHE A 194 -9.88 11.12 -0.02
C PHE A 194 -11.31 10.81 -0.46
N ARG A 195 -11.61 10.83 -1.77
CA ARG A 195 -12.96 10.58 -2.31
C ARG A 195 -13.56 9.21 -1.91
N HIS A 196 -12.74 8.31 -1.42
CA HIS A 196 -13.12 6.96 -0.97
C HIS A 196 -13.07 6.80 0.56
N ILE A 197 -12.70 7.85 1.29
CA ILE A 197 -12.71 7.87 2.74
C ILE A 197 -14.09 8.31 3.22
N ASP A 198 -14.75 7.42 3.95
CA ASP A 198 -15.94 7.76 4.74
C ASP A 198 -15.47 8.26 6.11
N TRP A 199 -15.47 9.58 6.27
CA TRP A 199 -14.89 10.21 7.45
C TRP A 199 -15.69 9.94 8.73
N GLU A 200 -17.00 9.71 8.64
CA GLU A 200 -17.84 9.36 9.79
C GLU A 200 -17.53 7.95 10.27
N LYS A 201 -17.40 7.00 9.33
CA LYS A 201 -16.99 5.63 9.66
C LYS A 201 -15.56 5.53 10.20
N ILE A 202 -14.64 6.37 9.73
CA ILE A 202 -13.28 6.43 10.30
C ILE A 202 -13.33 6.93 11.74
N GLU A 203 -14.08 8.00 12.02
CA GLU A 203 -14.25 8.55 13.37
C GLU A 203 -14.80 7.49 14.34
N ASN A 204 -15.80 6.73 13.89
CA ASN A 204 -16.42 5.63 14.65
C ASN A 204 -15.60 4.33 14.66
N ARG A 205 -14.42 4.29 14.02
CA ARG A 205 -13.55 3.11 13.90
C ARG A 205 -14.22 1.90 13.24
N GLU A 206 -15.18 2.13 12.35
CA GLU A 206 -15.91 1.10 11.60
C GLU A 206 -15.15 0.62 10.36
N VAL A 207 -14.23 1.44 9.86
CA VAL A 207 -13.36 1.06 8.74
C VAL A 207 -12.26 0.13 9.24
N GLN A 208 -12.18 -1.07 8.67
CA GLN A 208 -11.11 -2.01 9.00
C GLN A 208 -9.74 -1.42 8.62
N PRO A 209 -8.76 -1.42 9.54
CA PRO A 209 -7.44 -0.94 9.23
C PRO A 209 -6.79 -1.87 8.18
N PRO A 210 -6.13 -1.31 7.17
CA PRO A 210 -5.50 -2.08 6.10
C PRO A 210 -4.35 -2.96 6.61
N PHE A 211 -3.68 -2.55 7.68
CA PHE A 211 -2.72 -3.40 8.38
C PHE A 211 -3.16 -3.59 9.83
N LYS A 212 -3.38 -4.85 10.21
CA LYS A 212 -3.58 -5.26 11.60
C LYS A 212 -2.39 -6.13 12.03
N PRO A 213 -1.50 -5.63 12.90
CA PRO A 213 -0.34 -6.41 13.34
C PRO A 213 -0.80 -7.70 14.00
N LYS A 214 -0.13 -8.80 13.68
CA LYS A 214 -0.42 -10.11 14.26
C LYS A 214 0.22 -10.17 15.65
N ILE A 215 -0.59 -10.49 16.65
CA ILE A 215 -0.20 -10.59 18.05
C ILE A 215 -0.70 -11.94 18.55
N LYS A 216 0.18 -12.74 19.13
CA LYS A 216 -0.18 -14.07 19.68
C LYS A 216 -0.83 -13.97 21.05
N HIS A 217 -0.39 -13.03 21.88
CA HIS A 217 -0.87 -12.81 23.24
C HIS A 217 -0.50 -11.39 23.72
N PRO A 218 -1.09 -10.87 24.82
CA PRO A 218 -0.90 -9.47 25.25
C PRO A 218 0.55 -9.02 25.49
N LYS A 219 1.47 -9.95 25.76
CA LYS A 219 2.91 -9.66 25.97
C LYS A 219 3.80 -10.02 24.77
N ASP A 220 3.23 -10.19 23.57
CA ASP A 220 3.98 -10.61 22.38
C ASP A 220 4.87 -9.47 21.88
N VAL A 221 6.18 -9.72 21.83
CA VAL A 221 7.19 -8.76 21.40
C VAL A 221 7.73 -9.03 19.99
N SER A 222 7.13 -9.97 19.25
CA SER A 222 7.64 -10.42 17.94
C SER A 222 7.66 -9.33 16.85
N ASN A 223 6.90 -8.26 17.02
CA ASN A 223 6.90 -7.11 16.12
C ASN A 223 7.93 -6.02 16.52
N PHE A 224 8.72 -6.23 17.57
CA PHE A 224 9.75 -5.29 18.03
C PHE A 224 11.16 -5.84 17.76
N ASP A 225 12.12 -4.94 17.53
CA ASP A 225 13.53 -5.32 17.39
C ASP A 225 14.07 -5.87 18.71
N LYS A 226 14.90 -6.92 18.61
CA LYS A 226 15.56 -7.55 19.75
C LYS A 226 16.36 -6.55 20.57
N GLN A 227 16.98 -5.56 19.92
CA GLN A 227 17.74 -4.51 20.59
C GLN A 227 16.93 -3.90 21.74
N PHE A 228 15.73 -3.39 21.45
CA PHE A 228 14.87 -2.74 22.44
C PHE A 228 14.31 -3.72 23.49
N THR A 229 14.04 -4.97 23.10
CA THR A 229 13.55 -5.97 24.07
C THR A 229 14.62 -6.47 25.04
N SER A 230 15.89 -6.20 24.75
CA SER A 230 17.05 -6.62 25.56
C SER A 230 17.66 -5.50 26.40
N GLU A 231 17.22 -4.26 26.21
CA GLU A 231 17.68 -3.12 26.99
C GLU A 231 17.15 -3.18 28.43
N LYS A 232 17.99 -2.77 29.38
CA LYS A 232 17.57 -2.65 30.78
C LYS A 232 16.71 -1.41 30.94
N THR A 233 15.60 -1.56 31.66
CA THR A 233 14.77 -0.43 32.06
C THR A 233 15.45 0.31 33.20
N ASP A 234 16.27 1.31 32.87
CA ASP A 234 16.89 2.20 33.84
C ASP A 234 16.18 3.56 33.82
N LEU A 235 15.88 4.11 35.00
CA LEU A 235 15.41 5.49 35.08
C LEU A 235 16.56 6.40 34.64
N THR A 236 16.25 7.41 33.83
CA THR A 236 17.22 8.43 33.45
C THR A 236 17.83 9.03 34.72
N PRO A 237 19.16 8.95 34.93
CA PRO A 237 19.76 9.48 36.14
C PRO A 237 19.56 11.00 36.20
N THR A 238 18.84 11.47 37.21
CA THR A 238 18.68 12.90 37.47
C THR A 238 19.80 13.37 38.39
N ASP A 239 20.65 14.27 37.89
CA ASP A 239 21.65 14.96 38.72
C ASP A 239 20.93 15.76 39.81
N LYS A 240 21.24 15.48 41.07
CA LYS A 240 20.63 16.15 42.23
C LYS A 240 20.93 17.64 42.26
N LEU A 241 22.12 18.05 41.78
CA LEU A 241 22.50 19.46 41.70
C LEU A 241 21.68 20.20 40.64
N PHE A 242 21.33 19.52 39.55
CA PHE A 242 20.45 20.06 38.52
C PHE A 242 19.02 20.24 39.04
N MET A 243 18.47 19.24 39.73
CA MET A 243 17.12 19.31 40.32
C MET A 243 16.99 20.40 41.40
N MET A 244 18.04 20.65 42.18
CA MET A 244 18.02 21.70 43.21
C MET A 244 18.02 23.13 42.63
N ASN A 245 18.49 23.31 41.40
CA ASN A 245 18.56 24.61 40.74
C ASN A 245 17.36 24.88 39.78
N LEU A 246 16.46 23.91 39.63
CA LEU A 246 15.25 24.06 38.83
C LEU A 246 14.18 24.84 39.60
N ASP A 247 13.66 25.91 39.00
CA ASP A 247 12.51 26.62 39.54
C ASP A 247 11.24 25.76 39.39
N GLN A 248 10.78 25.20 40.51
CA GLN A 248 9.59 24.34 40.53
C GLN A 248 8.29 25.11 40.25
N THR A 249 8.32 26.44 40.34
CA THR A 249 7.12 27.26 40.10
C THR A 249 6.74 27.30 38.62
N GLU A 250 7.69 27.07 37.71
CA GLU A 250 7.44 26.96 36.26
C GLU A 250 6.51 25.77 35.90
N PHE A 251 6.40 24.78 36.79
CA PHE A 251 5.55 23.59 36.61
C PHE A 251 4.27 23.61 37.46
N MET A 252 3.91 24.75 38.08
CA MET A 252 2.63 24.86 38.78
C MET A 252 1.46 24.58 37.81
N GLY A 253 0.51 23.75 38.26
CA GLY A 253 -0.65 23.36 37.44
C GLY A 253 -0.36 22.23 36.44
N PHE A 254 0.85 21.64 36.44
CA PHE A 254 1.19 20.53 35.57
C PHE A 254 0.51 19.20 35.97
N SER A 255 0.22 19.00 37.26
CA SER A 255 -0.44 17.77 37.74
C SER A 255 -1.86 17.65 37.18
N PHE A 256 -2.11 16.61 36.40
CA PHE A 256 -3.40 16.35 35.75
C PHE A 256 -3.74 14.85 35.80
N LEU A 257 -5.02 14.54 36.03
CA LEU A 257 -5.60 13.20 35.89
C LEU A 257 -6.77 13.30 34.93
N ASN A 258 -6.77 12.52 33.85
CA ASN A 258 -7.84 12.53 32.86
C ASN A 258 -9.12 11.88 33.44
N PRO A 259 -10.20 12.66 33.69
CA PRO A 259 -11.43 12.11 34.25
C PRO A 259 -12.24 11.26 33.25
N GLU A 260 -11.96 11.38 31.95
CA GLU A 260 -12.66 10.68 30.87
C GLU A 260 -11.94 9.40 30.41
N PHE A 261 -10.87 8.99 31.09
CA PHE A 261 -10.11 7.81 30.71
C PHE A 261 -10.90 6.53 31.01
N VAL A 262 -11.46 5.92 29.97
CA VAL A 262 -12.15 4.62 30.06
C VAL A 262 -11.12 3.50 29.94
N GLN A 263 -10.93 2.71 31.01
CA GLN A 263 -10.19 1.46 30.92
C GLN A 263 -11.03 0.41 30.20
N HIS A 264 -10.66 0.10 28.97
CA HIS A 264 -11.13 -1.11 28.31
C HIS A 264 -10.35 -2.29 28.89
N ILE A 265 -10.97 -3.00 29.85
CA ILE A 265 -10.49 -4.29 30.38
C ILE A 265 -10.83 -5.38 29.37
#